data_AF-A0A7D5R653-F1
#
_entry.id   AF-A0A7D5R653-F1
#
_cell.length_a   1.000
_cell.length_b   1.000
_cell.length_c   1.000
_cell.angle_alpha   90.00
_cell.angle_beta   90.00
_cell.angle_gamma   90.00
#
_symmetry.space_group_name_H-M   'P 1'
#
loop_
_entity.id
_entity.type
_entity.pdbx_description
1 polymer ?
#
loop_
_entity_poly.entity_id
_entity_poly.type
_entity_poly.pdbx_seq_one_letter_code
_entity_poly.pdbx_strand_id
1 'polypeptide(L)'
;MNKSLRYIALLAILPLFTAGMTTDYFTDAEALKSKGTGTSQYGSSTGICGLDLCSNYPGGKAAWQAEQGGVAPVAPVEEAMEETHEEEHMEETMEETMEETHEEEHMEETEADLGSVLRLSRANVPATIPMHQGYYNGEDVYYIITDSSDPTHADIITANQGWQVELAPLLKNTPEEALSTVYLFTNGIEGDGIHGYQSQVFTSTPAQADVYSALTSHVHVMWNDGATARVLDSEAMVMEAAENNEITLTEIDVVLNMPQIVWPEGQMMVKEDKTLTDVTPYGGGQVLDIDTEEMNVTFIAHRGWGPDGRTIYYIVTDATPSGPAGMMGVVSSPTSASLIANSAAVDLYQFKNGLTGTGPLGFQPGIAAGAPGDANYSPMWRIFMIGWENPDDAQLLETIDDMNAYNEAGLINIGIARPMDSDHIVNCPFIDPFQ
;
A
#
# COMPACT_ATOMS: atom_id res chain seq x y z
N MET A 1 -42.88 4.43 -31.30
CA MET A 1 -42.32 5.48 -30.43
C MET A 1 -40.80 5.42 -30.53
N ASN A 2 -40.19 6.57 -30.81
CA ASN A 2 -38.86 6.72 -31.44
C ASN A 2 -37.66 6.33 -30.56
N LYS A 3 -36.66 5.70 -31.19
CA LYS A 3 -35.35 5.32 -30.64
C LYS A 3 -34.40 6.51 -30.36
N SER A 4 -34.90 7.75 -30.31
CA SER A 4 -34.08 8.96 -30.22
C SER A 4 -34.02 9.59 -28.81
N LEU A 5 -34.62 8.97 -27.79
CA LEU A 5 -34.62 9.50 -26.42
C LEU A 5 -33.63 8.84 -25.44
N ARG A 6 -32.87 7.82 -25.86
CA ARG A 6 -31.89 7.17 -24.98
C ARG A 6 -30.49 7.82 -24.98
N TYR A 7 -30.20 8.70 -25.92
CA TYR A 7 -28.87 9.35 -26.01
C TYR A 7 -28.81 10.76 -25.39
N ILE A 8 -29.94 11.34 -24.98
CA ILE A 8 -29.98 12.68 -24.39
C ILE A 8 -29.83 12.65 -22.86
N ALA A 9 -29.99 11.49 -22.21
CA ALA A 9 -29.72 11.33 -20.79
C ALA A 9 -28.24 11.04 -20.45
N LEU A 10 -27.40 10.73 -21.45
CA LEU A 10 -25.98 10.40 -21.27
C LEU A 10 -25.03 11.60 -21.50
N LEU A 11 -25.53 12.73 -21.99
CA LEU A 11 -24.74 13.92 -22.30
C LEU A 11 -24.91 15.08 -21.29
N ALA A 12 -25.51 14.81 -20.13
CA ALA A 12 -25.73 15.79 -19.06
C ALA A 12 -25.00 15.45 -17.74
N ILE A 13 -24.04 14.50 -17.76
CA ILE A 13 -23.23 14.12 -16.58
C ILE A 13 -21.72 14.34 -16.83
N LEU A 14 -21.35 15.28 -17.70
CA LEU A 14 -20.01 15.87 -17.79
C LEU A 14 -20.20 17.25 -18.44
N PRO A 15 -20.07 18.35 -17.67
CA PRO A 15 -18.79 18.76 -17.08
C PRO A 15 -18.93 19.30 -15.65
N LEU A 16 -18.41 18.57 -14.66
CA LEU A 16 -18.20 19.09 -13.30
C LEU A 16 -16.84 18.65 -12.70
N PHE A 17 -15.91 18.20 -13.54
CA PHE A 17 -14.62 17.65 -13.12
C PHE A 17 -13.40 18.51 -13.45
N THR A 18 -13.58 19.82 -13.66
CA THR A 18 -12.46 20.76 -13.85
C THR A 18 -12.74 22.07 -13.13
N ALA A 19 -12.68 22.06 -11.79
CA ALA A 19 -12.38 23.22 -10.95
C ALA A 19 -12.37 22.76 -9.48
N GLY A 20 -11.19 22.67 -8.87
CA GLY A 20 -11.08 22.35 -7.44
C GLY A 20 -9.74 21.84 -6.95
N MET A 21 -8.64 22.00 -7.70
CA MET A 21 -7.29 21.93 -7.12
C MET A 21 -6.77 23.37 -7.01
N THR A 22 -7.21 24.08 -5.98
CA THR A 22 -6.50 25.26 -5.50
C THR A 22 -5.60 24.81 -4.37
N THR A 23 -4.30 25.01 -4.59
CA THR A 23 -3.24 25.01 -3.59
C THR A 23 -3.62 25.93 -2.43
N ASP A 24 -3.97 25.39 -1.26
CA ASP A 24 -3.91 26.07 0.06
C ASP A 24 -4.42 25.12 1.18
N TYR A 25 -3.80 23.93 1.31
CA TYR A 25 -4.14 22.94 2.35
C TYR A 25 -2.89 22.50 3.12
N PHE A 26 -2.14 23.45 3.71
CA PHE A 26 -0.94 23.11 4.46
C PHE A 26 -0.87 23.90 5.76
N THR A 27 -0.57 23.20 6.86
CA THR A 27 -0.09 23.79 8.10
C THR A 27 1.30 23.23 8.35
N ASP A 28 2.28 24.12 8.59
CA ASP A 28 3.65 23.74 8.93
C ASP A 28 3.65 22.97 10.27
N ALA A 29 4.11 21.73 10.26
CA ALA A 29 4.28 20.94 11.48
C ALA A 29 5.76 20.92 11.90
N GLU A 30 6.03 21.26 13.16
CA GLU A 30 7.37 21.29 13.75
C GLU A 30 8.04 19.89 13.77
N ALA A 31 9.21 19.79 13.13
CA ALA A 31 10.07 18.62 13.02
C ALA A 31 10.78 18.20 14.34
N LEU A 32 10.15 18.35 15.51
CA LEU A 32 10.78 18.12 16.82
C LEU A 32 10.57 16.71 17.40
N LYS A 33 10.08 15.73 16.63
CA LYS A 33 9.86 14.35 17.12
C LYS A 33 10.65 13.25 16.41
N SER A 34 11.44 13.55 15.37
CA SER A 34 12.33 12.55 14.77
C SER A 34 13.65 12.51 15.54
N LYS A 35 13.91 11.41 16.23
CA LYS A 35 15.25 11.07 16.78
C LYS A 35 15.73 9.79 16.12
N GLY A 36 15.96 9.84 14.81
CA GLY A 36 16.80 8.87 14.14
C GLY A 36 18.26 9.10 14.53
N THR A 37 18.95 8.06 14.99
CA THR A 37 20.40 8.10 15.23
C THR A 37 21.12 7.89 13.91
N GLY A 38 21.70 8.95 13.35
CA GLY A 38 22.40 8.89 12.07
C GLY A 38 23.62 7.97 12.11
N THR A 39 23.73 7.10 11.11
CA THR A 39 24.96 6.37 10.79
C THR A 39 25.56 6.96 9.53
N SER A 40 26.79 7.46 9.62
CA SER A 40 27.48 8.24 8.59
C SER A 40 28.17 7.38 7.53
N GLN A 41 27.41 6.57 6.79
CA GLN A 41 27.95 5.86 5.62
C GLN A 41 26.99 5.89 4.44
N TYR A 42 27.35 6.70 3.44
CA TYR A 42 26.60 6.94 2.20
C TYR A 42 27.30 6.30 1.00
N GLY A 43 26.53 5.78 0.05
CA GLY A 43 26.97 5.49 -1.32
C GLY A 43 27.95 4.32 -1.52
N SER A 44 27.77 3.62 -2.64
CA SER A 44 28.62 2.51 -3.12
C SER A 44 28.77 1.28 -2.20
N SER A 45 28.14 1.17 -1.04
CA SER A 45 28.22 -0.05 -0.20
C SER A 45 26.99 -0.96 -0.30
N THR A 46 25.93 -0.52 -0.98
CA THR A 46 24.59 -1.13 -0.99
C THR A 46 24.45 -2.42 -1.83
N GLY A 47 25.46 -2.78 -2.63
CA GLY A 47 25.39 -3.98 -3.48
C GLY A 47 24.45 -3.84 -4.68
N ILE A 48 24.10 -2.60 -5.05
CA ILE A 48 23.19 -2.25 -6.16
C ILE A 48 23.98 -1.60 -7.30
N CYS A 49 23.62 -1.93 -8.54
CA CYS A 49 24.27 -1.55 -9.79
C CYS A 49 23.21 -0.98 -10.76
N GLY A 50 23.01 0.34 -10.74
CA GLY A 50 21.95 1.00 -11.49
C GLY A 50 20.56 0.63 -10.93
N LEU A 51 19.68 0.09 -11.76
CA LEU A 51 18.31 -0.31 -11.40
C LEU A 51 18.19 -1.76 -10.88
N ASP A 52 19.30 -2.50 -10.72
CA ASP A 52 19.33 -3.92 -10.34
C ASP A 52 20.40 -4.23 -9.27
N LEU A 53 20.31 -5.39 -8.62
CA LEU A 53 21.34 -5.87 -7.70
C LEU A 53 22.64 -6.18 -8.47
N CYS A 54 23.79 -5.82 -7.90
CA CYS A 54 25.08 -6.17 -8.47
C CYS A 54 25.31 -7.69 -8.52
N SER A 55 24.52 -8.52 -7.85
CA SER A 55 24.55 -9.98 -8.02
C SER A 55 23.96 -10.45 -9.35
N ASN A 56 23.05 -9.66 -9.93
CA ASN A 56 22.31 -9.99 -11.15
C ASN A 56 23.00 -9.45 -12.40
N TYR A 57 23.85 -8.43 -12.23
CA TYR A 57 24.66 -7.87 -13.29
C TYR A 57 25.82 -8.80 -13.69
N PRO A 58 25.97 -9.19 -14.97
CA PRO A 58 27.07 -10.05 -15.42
C PRO A 58 28.45 -9.47 -15.07
N GLY A 59 29.23 -10.19 -14.26
CA GLY A 59 30.54 -9.71 -13.78
C GLY A 59 30.49 -8.85 -12.51
N GLY A 60 29.29 -8.65 -11.97
CA GLY A 60 29.05 -8.02 -10.70
C GLY A 60 29.40 -6.54 -10.65
N LYS A 61 29.51 -6.02 -9.43
CA LYS A 61 29.74 -4.59 -9.18
C LYS A 61 30.96 -4.01 -9.88
N ALA A 62 32.05 -4.77 -9.95
CA ALA A 62 33.27 -4.32 -10.58
C ALA A 62 33.12 -4.13 -12.10
N ALA A 63 32.30 -4.97 -12.76
CA ALA A 63 32.01 -4.84 -14.18
C ALA A 63 31.14 -3.61 -14.46
N TRP A 64 30.07 -3.42 -13.67
CA TRP A 64 29.20 -2.26 -13.79
C TRP A 64 29.98 -0.94 -13.62
N GLN A 65 30.86 -0.85 -12.61
CA GLN A 65 31.70 0.35 -12.40
C GLN A 65 32.69 0.60 -13.53
N ALA A 66 33.18 -0.45 -14.19
CA ALA A 66 34.10 -0.31 -15.32
C ALA A 66 33.41 0.23 -16.57
N GLU A 67 32.12 -0.04 -16.77
CA GLU A 67 31.31 0.50 -17.87
C GLU A 67 30.96 1.98 -17.67
N GLN A 68 30.81 2.42 -16.41
CA GLN A 68 30.52 3.83 -16.07
C GLN A 68 31.73 4.78 -16.20
N GLY A 69 32.96 4.24 -16.33
CA GLY A 69 34.21 5.03 -16.35
C GLY A 69 34.47 5.85 -17.63
N GLY A 70 33.49 5.97 -18.52
CA GLY A 70 33.65 6.55 -19.86
C GLY A 70 32.96 7.90 -20.13
N VAL A 71 32.18 8.46 -19.20
CA VAL A 71 31.43 9.71 -19.46
C VAL A 71 32.09 10.88 -18.73
N ALA A 72 32.63 11.83 -19.49
CA ALA A 72 33.14 13.09 -18.95
C ALA A 72 31.98 13.94 -18.40
N PRO A 73 32.14 14.65 -17.27
CA PRO A 73 31.11 15.56 -16.78
C PRO A 73 30.88 16.67 -17.81
N VAL A 74 29.61 16.89 -18.17
CA VAL A 74 29.20 17.93 -19.12
C VAL A 74 29.48 19.30 -18.50
N ALA A 75 30.31 20.10 -19.17
CA ALA A 75 30.61 21.48 -18.79
C ALA A 75 29.36 22.39 -18.97
N PRO A 76 29.27 23.52 -18.24
CA PRO A 76 28.12 24.42 -18.35
C PRO A 76 28.10 25.11 -19.72
N VAL A 77 26.90 25.27 -20.29
CA VAL A 77 26.68 25.92 -21.59
C VAL A 77 26.93 27.44 -21.46
N GLU A 78 27.91 27.95 -22.21
CA GLU A 78 28.06 29.40 -22.47
C GLU A 78 27.04 29.87 -23.52
N GLU A 79 26.44 31.04 -23.28
CA GLU A 79 25.57 31.73 -24.23
C GLU A 79 26.32 32.10 -25.52
N ALA A 80 25.72 31.83 -26.68
CA ALA A 80 26.14 32.40 -27.96
C ALA A 80 24.96 33.06 -28.67
N MET A 81 25.10 34.38 -28.85
CA MET A 81 24.26 35.25 -29.69
C MET A 81 24.48 35.00 -31.19
N GLU A 82 23.39 35.20 -31.93
CA GLU A 82 23.22 35.68 -33.32
C GLU A 82 24.02 35.04 -34.48
N GLU A 83 23.32 34.56 -35.52
CA GLU A 83 23.10 35.36 -36.73
C GLU A 83 22.08 34.74 -37.71
N THR A 84 21.48 35.65 -38.48
CA THR A 84 20.42 35.56 -39.49
C THR A 84 20.75 34.72 -40.74
N HIS A 85 19.73 34.11 -41.36
CA HIS A 85 19.60 34.06 -42.82
C HIS A 85 18.14 33.85 -43.28
N GLU A 86 17.65 34.79 -44.09
CA GLU A 86 16.45 34.69 -44.93
C GLU A 86 16.74 33.80 -46.16
N GLU A 87 15.76 33.03 -46.63
CA GLU A 87 15.38 32.94 -48.05
C GLU A 87 14.01 32.25 -48.26
N GLU A 88 13.33 32.65 -49.33
CA GLU A 88 11.90 32.55 -49.63
C GLU A 88 11.44 31.29 -50.42
N HIS A 89 10.14 30.97 -50.27
CA HIS A 89 9.14 30.46 -51.26
C HIS A 89 9.45 29.30 -52.24
N MET A 90 8.60 28.24 -52.24
CA MET A 90 7.59 27.94 -53.30
C MET A 90 6.82 26.61 -53.11
N GLU A 91 5.49 26.72 -53.09
CA GLU A 91 4.39 25.93 -53.69
C GLU A 91 4.24 24.38 -53.61
N GLU A 92 2.94 24.03 -53.49
CA GLU A 92 2.24 22.74 -53.41
C GLU A 92 2.46 21.78 -54.61
N THR A 93 2.26 20.47 -54.39
CA THR A 93 1.28 19.64 -55.14
C THR A 93 1.11 18.22 -54.56
N MET A 94 -0.08 17.67 -54.80
CA MET A 94 -0.72 16.48 -54.23
C MET A 94 -0.25 15.11 -54.77
N GLU A 95 -0.67 14.07 -54.03
CA GLU A 95 -1.22 12.76 -54.47
C GLU A 95 -0.37 11.47 -54.35
N GLU A 96 -0.91 10.59 -53.49
CA GLU A 96 -1.04 9.11 -53.54
C GLU A 96 0.19 8.21 -53.74
N THR A 97 0.42 7.31 -52.76
CA THR A 97 0.26 5.85 -52.97
C THR A 97 0.34 5.08 -51.64
N MET A 98 -0.62 4.16 -51.44
CA MET A 98 -0.61 3.10 -50.44
C MET A 98 0.42 2.02 -50.84
N GLU A 99 1.24 1.55 -49.91
CA GLU A 99 1.73 0.17 -49.93
C GLU A 99 1.98 -0.31 -48.49
N GLU A 100 1.40 -1.46 -48.18
CA GLU A 100 1.49 -2.17 -46.91
C GLU A 100 2.89 -2.75 -46.71
N THR A 101 3.54 -2.44 -45.58
CA THR A 101 4.56 -3.31 -44.99
C THR A 101 4.34 -3.38 -43.49
N HIS A 102 3.87 -4.55 -43.03
CA HIS A 102 4.00 -4.99 -41.65
C HIS A 102 5.49 -5.13 -41.32
N GLU A 103 6.05 -4.14 -40.64
CA GLU A 103 7.29 -4.30 -39.88
C GLU A 103 6.91 -4.23 -38.40
N GLU A 104 7.19 -5.32 -37.69
CA GLU A 104 7.22 -5.33 -36.23
C GLU A 104 8.30 -4.35 -35.80
N GLU A 105 7.90 -3.14 -35.42
CA GLU A 105 8.79 -2.16 -34.80
C GLU A 105 9.19 -2.66 -33.42
N HIS A 106 10.26 -3.46 -33.38
CA HIS A 106 11.08 -3.59 -32.20
C HIS A 106 11.79 -2.24 -31.99
N MET A 107 11.10 -1.30 -31.33
CA MET A 107 11.75 -0.08 -30.84
C MET A 107 12.72 -0.49 -29.73
N GLU A 108 14.02 -0.45 -30.04
CA GLU A 108 15.08 -0.40 -29.04
C GLU A 108 14.98 0.99 -28.37
N GLU A 109 14.32 1.06 -27.21
CA GLU A 109 14.31 2.28 -26.39
C GLU A 109 15.75 2.62 -26.01
N THR A 110 16.21 3.81 -26.40
CA THR A 110 17.57 4.29 -26.09
C THR A 110 17.58 5.02 -24.75
N GLU A 111 18.74 5.15 -24.08
CA GLU A 111 18.85 5.90 -22.82
C GLU A 111 18.38 7.37 -22.92
N ALA A 112 18.33 7.92 -24.13
CA ALA A 112 17.80 9.26 -24.41
C ALA A 112 16.26 9.33 -24.44
N ASP A 113 15.57 8.20 -24.64
CA ASP A 113 14.10 8.08 -24.57
C ASP A 113 13.59 7.88 -23.13
N LEU A 114 14.48 7.66 -22.16
CA LEU A 114 14.11 7.33 -20.78
C LEU A 114 13.48 8.50 -20.00
N GLY A 115 13.66 9.75 -20.43
CA GLY A 115 12.97 10.92 -19.86
C GLY A 115 12.95 10.97 -18.32
N SER A 116 12.00 11.69 -17.74
CA SER A 116 11.76 11.77 -16.29
C SER A 116 11.03 10.53 -15.72
N VAL A 117 11.07 9.38 -16.40
CA VAL A 117 10.26 8.19 -16.09
C VAL A 117 11.10 7.10 -15.44
N LEU A 118 10.83 6.84 -14.16
CA LEU A 118 11.40 5.75 -13.40
C LEU A 118 10.63 4.45 -13.69
N ARG A 119 11.33 3.45 -14.23
CA ARG A 119 10.81 2.08 -14.38
C ARG A 119 11.51 1.15 -13.42
N LEU A 120 10.73 0.42 -12.64
CA LEU A 120 11.24 -0.55 -11.67
C LEU A 120 10.86 -1.96 -12.10
N SER A 121 11.85 -2.86 -12.15
CA SER A 121 11.55 -4.27 -12.34
C SER A 121 10.60 -4.75 -11.23
N ARG A 122 9.56 -5.50 -11.61
CA ARG A 122 8.57 -6.06 -10.68
C ARG A 122 7.96 -4.98 -9.78
N ALA A 123 7.61 -3.83 -10.36
CA ALA A 123 6.97 -2.74 -9.63
C ALA A 123 5.62 -3.15 -9.02
N ASN A 124 4.84 -3.93 -9.78
CA ASN A 124 3.55 -4.46 -9.38
C ASN A 124 3.55 -5.97 -9.64
N VAL A 125 3.31 -6.79 -8.62
CA VAL A 125 3.26 -8.25 -8.75
C VAL A 125 2.03 -8.82 -8.02
N PRO A 126 1.46 -9.95 -8.48
CA PRO A 126 0.40 -10.60 -7.73
C PRO A 126 0.96 -11.23 -6.44
N ALA A 127 0.18 -11.17 -5.37
CA ALA A 127 0.46 -11.87 -4.11
C ALA A 127 -0.79 -12.62 -3.65
N THR A 128 -0.72 -13.95 -3.58
CA THR A 128 -1.85 -14.80 -3.19
C THR A 128 -1.73 -15.18 -1.72
N ILE A 129 -2.68 -14.72 -0.91
CA ILE A 129 -2.67 -14.80 0.55
C ILE A 129 -3.80 -15.73 1.01
N PRO A 130 -3.54 -16.66 1.95
CA PRO A 130 -4.58 -17.52 2.50
C PRO A 130 -5.60 -16.71 3.29
N MET A 131 -6.88 -17.00 3.04
CA MET A 131 -8.01 -16.49 3.79
C MET A 131 -8.41 -17.48 4.88
N HIS A 132 -9.04 -16.93 5.91
CA HIS A 132 -9.69 -17.66 7.00
C HIS A 132 -11.18 -17.37 6.97
N GLN A 133 -11.99 -18.32 7.44
CA GLN A 133 -13.42 -18.10 7.66
C GLN A 133 -13.66 -17.77 9.13
N GLY A 134 -14.56 -16.83 9.38
CA GLY A 134 -15.09 -16.46 10.69
C GLY A 134 -16.56 -16.07 10.60
N TYR A 135 -17.16 -15.68 11.73
CA TYR A 135 -18.57 -15.35 11.82
C TYR A 135 -18.81 -13.90 12.24
N TYR A 136 -19.84 -13.30 11.68
CA TYR A 136 -20.48 -12.08 12.17
C TYR A 136 -22.00 -12.25 12.11
N ASN A 137 -22.66 -12.20 13.27
CA ASN A 137 -24.12 -12.32 13.38
C ASN A 137 -24.72 -13.56 12.68
N GLY A 138 -24.02 -14.69 12.73
CA GLY A 138 -24.45 -15.94 12.09
C GLY A 138 -24.16 -16.06 10.60
N GLU A 139 -23.48 -15.06 10.01
CA GLU A 139 -23.07 -15.06 8.61
C GLU A 139 -21.54 -15.15 8.49
N ASP A 140 -21.07 -15.65 7.34
CA ASP A 140 -19.64 -15.83 7.08
C ASP A 140 -18.93 -14.50 6.81
N VAL A 141 -17.72 -14.41 7.36
CA VAL A 141 -16.72 -13.38 7.08
C VAL A 141 -15.45 -14.10 6.64
N TYR A 142 -14.85 -13.65 5.54
CA TYR A 142 -13.56 -14.13 5.06
C TYR A 142 -12.52 -13.03 5.25
N TYR A 143 -11.40 -13.35 5.88
CA TYR A 143 -10.39 -12.35 6.27
C TYR A 143 -8.98 -12.92 6.12
N ILE A 144 -7.97 -12.04 6.12
CA ILE A 144 -6.55 -12.43 6.13
C ILE A 144 -5.90 -12.00 7.45
N ILE A 145 -4.76 -12.60 7.81
CA ILE A 145 -3.94 -12.18 8.95
C ILE A 145 -2.56 -11.83 8.43
N THR A 146 -2.16 -10.56 8.57
CA THR A 146 -0.90 -10.06 7.98
C THR A 146 0.16 -9.71 9.02
N ASP A 147 -0.24 -9.20 10.19
CA ASP A 147 0.69 -8.72 11.21
C ASP A 147 0.23 -9.07 12.62
N SER A 148 1.17 -9.20 13.55
CA SER A 148 0.91 -9.36 14.97
C SER A 148 1.79 -8.45 15.82
N SER A 149 1.23 -7.91 16.90
CA SER A 149 2.00 -7.19 17.91
C SER A 149 2.89 -8.10 18.78
N ASP A 150 2.66 -9.40 18.75
CA ASP A 150 3.31 -10.39 19.61
C ASP A 150 4.06 -11.44 18.77
N PRO A 151 5.35 -11.69 19.06
CA PRO A 151 6.15 -12.63 18.28
C PRO A 151 5.64 -14.08 18.37
N THR A 152 5.07 -14.48 19.52
CA THR A 152 4.60 -15.86 19.68
C THR A 152 3.37 -16.11 18.81
N HIS A 153 2.46 -15.15 18.73
CA HIS A 153 1.29 -15.24 17.85
C HIS A 153 1.69 -15.16 16.38
N ALA A 154 2.63 -14.27 16.02
CA ALA A 154 3.16 -14.20 14.66
C ALA A 154 3.71 -15.56 14.20
N ASP A 155 4.56 -16.21 15.01
CA ASP A 155 5.19 -17.49 14.67
C ASP A 155 4.17 -18.64 14.57
N ILE A 156 3.23 -18.73 15.52
CA ILE A 156 2.22 -19.80 15.55
C ILE A 156 1.28 -19.67 14.34
N ILE A 157 0.79 -18.47 14.06
CA ILE A 157 -0.14 -18.25 12.94
C ILE A 157 0.59 -18.49 11.62
N THR A 158 1.82 -18.00 11.47
CA THR A 158 2.66 -18.26 10.29
C THR A 158 2.78 -19.75 10.00
N ALA A 159 3.12 -20.55 11.02
CA ALA A 159 3.25 -21.99 10.87
C ALA A 159 1.93 -22.68 10.50
N ASN A 160 0.80 -22.19 11.01
CA ASN A 160 -0.52 -22.77 10.78
C ASN A 160 -1.08 -22.44 9.40
N GLN A 161 -0.96 -21.18 8.95
CA GLN A 161 -1.53 -20.74 7.66
C GLN A 161 -0.57 -20.95 6.48
N GLY A 162 0.71 -21.26 6.73
CA GLY A 162 1.70 -21.44 5.67
C GLY A 162 2.06 -20.15 4.93
N TRP A 163 1.80 -18.99 5.54
CA TRP A 163 2.07 -17.65 5.02
C TRP A 163 2.55 -16.76 6.15
N GLN A 164 3.60 -15.97 5.91
CA GLN A 164 4.24 -15.12 6.92
C GLN A 164 3.26 -14.10 7.50
N VAL A 165 3.15 -14.10 8.83
CA VAL A 165 2.60 -13.00 9.63
C VAL A 165 3.76 -12.16 10.15
N GLU A 166 3.81 -10.89 9.79
CA GLU A 166 4.90 -10.01 10.19
C GLU A 166 4.78 -9.58 11.66
N LEU A 167 5.93 -9.48 12.33
CA LEU A 167 5.98 -8.93 13.68
C LEU A 167 5.95 -7.41 13.61
N ALA A 168 4.88 -6.80 14.14
CA ALA A 168 4.66 -5.36 14.21
C ALA A 168 4.47 -4.90 15.67
N PRO A 169 5.56 -4.76 16.46
CA PRO A 169 5.47 -4.55 17.91
C PRO A 169 4.70 -3.29 18.32
N LEU A 170 4.68 -2.28 17.45
CA LEU A 170 4.03 -1.00 17.71
C LEU A 170 2.50 -1.11 17.77
N LEU A 171 1.90 -2.13 17.15
CA LEU A 171 0.46 -2.38 17.21
C LEU A 171 -0.05 -2.59 18.63
N LYS A 172 0.82 -2.96 19.58
CA LYS A 172 0.48 -3.03 21.00
C LYS A 172 0.03 -1.68 21.59
N ASN A 173 0.41 -0.57 20.97
CA ASN A 173 0.05 0.77 21.43
C ASN A 173 -1.27 1.29 20.82
N THR A 174 -1.97 0.46 20.05
CA THR A 174 -3.22 0.83 19.38
C THR A 174 -4.27 1.23 20.41
N PRO A 175 -4.91 2.40 20.28
CA PRO A 175 -5.96 2.83 21.20
C PRO A 175 -7.24 2.02 20.96
N GLU A 176 -8.09 1.89 21.99
CA GLU A 176 -9.34 1.11 21.93
C GLU A 176 -10.26 1.59 20.79
N GLU A 177 -10.27 2.89 20.48
CA GLU A 177 -11.09 3.47 19.41
C GLU A 177 -10.66 3.04 18.00
N ALA A 178 -9.45 2.48 17.84
CA ALA A 178 -8.96 1.88 16.59
C ALA A 178 -8.98 0.34 16.64
N LEU A 179 -9.64 -0.28 17.62
CA LEU A 179 -9.71 -1.73 17.73
C LEU A 179 -11.13 -2.24 17.55
N SER A 180 -11.28 -3.29 16.74
CA SER A 180 -12.46 -4.16 16.79
C SER A 180 -12.18 -5.35 17.70
N THR A 181 -13.20 -5.88 18.36
CA THR A 181 -13.04 -7.05 19.23
C THR A 181 -13.30 -8.32 18.43
N VAL A 182 -12.49 -9.36 18.66
CA VAL A 182 -12.67 -10.68 18.07
C VAL A 182 -12.59 -11.75 19.15
N TYR A 183 -13.53 -12.69 19.12
CA TYR A 183 -13.59 -13.82 20.04
C TYR A 183 -12.89 -15.04 19.45
N LEU A 184 -11.89 -15.57 20.16
CA LEU A 184 -11.05 -16.70 19.74
C LEU A 184 -11.32 -17.91 20.64
N PHE A 185 -11.75 -19.02 20.07
CA PHE A 185 -12.05 -20.24 20.82
C PHE A 185 -10.78 -21.03 21.13
N THR A 186 -10.60 -21.40 22.40
CA THR A 186 -9.42 -22.13 22.90
C THR A 186 -9.72 -23.57 23.32
N ASN A 187 -11.00 -23.96 23.29
CA ASN A 187 -11.47 -25.33 23.44
C ASN A 187 -12.87 -25.49 22.83
N GLY A 188 -13.47 -26.67 22.98
CA GLY A 188 -14.84 -26.95 22.57
C GLY A 188 -14.90 -27.71 21.25
N ILE A 189 -15.61 -27.16 20.26
CA ILE A 189 -15.76 -27.77 18.95
C ILE A 189 -14.45 -27.61 18.17
N GLU A 190 -13.84 -28.72 17.76
CA GLU A 190 -12.67 -28.72 16.87
C GLU A 190 -13.04 -28.11 15.50
N GLY A 191 -12.14 -27.31 14.94
CA GLY A 191 -12.38 -26.59 13.69
C GLY A 191 -11.14 -25.84 13.21
N ASP A 192 -11.34 -24.96 12.22
CA ASP A 192 -10.27 -24.26 11.51
C ASP A 192 -9.91 -22.89 12.12
N GLY A 193 -10.42 -22.56 13.30
CA GLY A 193 -10.05 -21.35 14.00
C GLY A 193 -8.56 -21.34 14.40
N ILE A 194 -8.02 -20.16 14.70
CA ILE A 194 -6.60 -19.91 15.00
C ILE A 194 -5.98 -20.89 16.01
N HIS A 195 -6.75 -21.33 17.02
CA HIS A 195 -6.30 -22.28 18.06
C HIS A 195 -6.75 -23.74 17.82
N GLY A 196 -7.24 -24.09 16.63
CA GLY A 196 -7.71 -25.43 16.26
C GLY A 196 -9.13 -25.79 16.72
N TYR A 197 -9.91 -24.78 17.11
CA TYR A 197 -11.32 -24.91 17.50
C TYR A 197 -12.20 -24.13 16.54
N GLN A 198 -13.45 -23.87 16.92
CA GLN A 198 -14.37 -23.07 16.11
C GLN A 198 -13.73 -21.76 15.61
N SER A 199 -14.08 -21.38 14.39
CA SER A 199 -13.82 -20.09 13.79
C SER A 199 -14.20 -18.91 14.69
N GLN A 200 -13.50 -17.79 14.45
CA GLN A 200 -13.59 -16.57 15.22
C GLN A 200 -14.95 -15.90 15.07
N VAL A 201 -15.36 -15.13 16.08
CA VAL A 201 -16.55 -14.27 16.00
C VAL A 201 -16.11 -12.82 16.05
N PHE A 202 -16.46 -12.07 15.00
CA PHE A 202 -16.22 -10.64 14.88
C PHE A 202 -17.38 -9.84 15.47
N THR A 203 -17.10 -8.66 16.03
CA THR A 203 -18.13 -7.74 16.54
C THR A 203 -18.53 -6.65 15.54
N SER A 204 -17.81 -6.55 14.42
CA SER A 204 -18.07 -5.57 13.36
C SER A 204 -17.60 -6.09 12.00
N THR A 205 -18.09 -5.45 10.94
CA THR A 205 -17.63 -5.66 9.55
C THR A 205 -17.45 -4.31 8.87
N PRO A 206 -16.78 -4.23 7.71
CA PRO A 206 -16.68 -2.99 6.95
C PRO A 206 -18.01 -2.30 6.64
N ALA A 207 -19.15 -3.02 6.66
CA ALA A 207 -20.47 -2.42 6.53
C ALA A 207 -20.84 -1.49 7.72
N GLN A 208 -20.19 -1.65 8.87
CA GLN A 208 -20.30 -0.79 10.05
C GLN A 208 -19.05 0.10 10.20
N ALA A 209 -18.76 0.91 9.18
CA ALA A 209 -17.52 1.70 9.06
C ALA A 209 -17.18 2.54 10.30
N ASP A 210 -18.16 3.08 11.02
CA ASP A 210 -17.92 3.93 12.20
C ASP A 210 -17.32 3.18 13.41
N VAL A 211 -17.40 1.84 13.43
CA VAL A 211 -16.88 0.98 14.51
C VAL A 211 -15.92 -0.09 14.02
N TYR A 212 -15.89 -0.36 12.72
CA TYR A 212 -14.99 -1.35 12.15
C TYR A 212 -13.53 -0.91 12.20
N SER A 213 -12.67 -1.86 12.55
CA SER A 213 -11.22 -1.77 12.38
C SER A 213 -10.68 -3.11 11.93
N ALA A 214 -9.70 -3.07 11.03
CA ALA A 214 -8.90 -4.24 10.69
C ALA A 214 -7.92 -4.62 11.82
N LEU A 215 -7.57 -3.66 12.70
CA LEU A 215 -6.79 -3.97 13.90
C LEU A 215 -7.72 -4.52 14.97
N THR A 216 -7.39 -5.70 15.49
CA THR A 216 -8.27 -6.44 16.38
C THR A 216 -7.66 -6.64 17.76
N SER A 217 -8.47 -6.43 18.79
CA SER A 217 -8.23 -6.95 20.13
C SER A 217 -8.88 -8.33 20.27
N HIS A 218 -8.37 -9.15 21.18
CA HIS A 218 -8.76 -10.55 21.26
C HIS A 218 -9.28 -10.94 22.65
N VAL A 219 -10.41 -11.63 22.65
CA VAL A 219 -10.98 -12.25 23.84
C VAL A 219 -10.97 -13.76 23.63
N HIS A 220 -10.19 -14.47 24.43
CA HIS A 220 -10.22 -15.92 24.45
C HIS A 220 -11.53 -16.41 25.07
N VAL A 221 -12.18 -17.31 24.34
CA VAL A 221 -13.38 -18.03 24.75
C VAL A 221 -13.00 -19.45 25.13
N MET A 222 -13.36 -19.85 26.35
CA MET A 222 -13.13 -21.19 26.84
C MET A 222 -14.41 -21.75 27.47
N TRP A 223 -14.92 -22.86 26.95
CA TRP A 223 -15.99 -23.64 27.57
C TRP A 223 -15.59 -24.13 28.95
N ASN A 224 -16.47 -23.93 29.92
CA ASN A 224 -16.29 -24.35 31.30
C ASN A 224 -16.53 -25.86 31.47
N ASP A 225 -15.92 -26.46 32.49
CA ASP A 225 -16.09 -27.87 32.80
C ASP A 225 -17.57 -28.24 33.01
N GLY A 226 -18.03 -29.26 32.28
CA GLY A 226 -19.42 -29.73 32.35
C GLY A 226 -20.41 -28.94 31.48
N ALA A 227 -20.00 -27.85 30.84
CA ALA A 227 -20.79 -27.20 29.79
C ALA A 227 -20.80 -28.04 28.51
N THR A 228 -21.90 -27.98 27.76
CA THR A 228 -21.98 -28.63 26.43
C THR A 228 -21.66 -27.61 25.36
N ALA A 229 -20.52 -27.77 24.69
CA ALA A 229 -20.11 -26.89 23.62
C ALA A 229 -21.12 -26.93 22.45
N ARG A 230 -21.42 -25.75 21.89
CA ARG A 230 -22.22 -25.54 20.68
C ARG A 230 -21.55 -24.46 19.83
N VAL A 231 -21.97 -24.31 18.59
CA VAL A 231 -21.48 -23.21 17.77
C VAL A 231 -21.99 -21.88 18.35
N LEU A 232 -21.10 -20.91 18.52
CA LEU A 232 -21.43 -19.52 18.84
C LEU A 232 -20.94 -18.66 17.68
N ASP A 233 -21.84 -18.17 16.83
CA ASP A 233 -21.53 -17.48 15.57
C ASP A 233 -21.85 -15.97 15.61
N SER A 234 -22.14 -15.45 16.80
CA SER A 234 -22.46 -14.03 17.01
C SER A 234 -22.02 -13.58 18.40
N GLU A 235 -21.68 -12.29 18.52
CA GLU A 235 -21.35 -11.68 19.82
C GLU A 235 -22.50 -11.88 20.82
N ALA A 236 -23.76 -11.75 20.37
CA ALA A 236 -24.92 -12.00 21.21
C ALA A 236 -24.94 -13.40 21.83
N MET A 237 -24.60 -14.44 21.05
CA MET A 237 -24.51 -15.81 21.56
C MET A 237 -23.31 -16.02 22.49
N VAL A 238 -22.19 -15.36 22.23
CA VAL A 238 -21.03 -15.37 23.14
C VAL A 238 -21.41 -14.76 24.48
N MET A 239 -22.04 -13.59 24.47
CA MET A 239 -22.45 -12.91 25.70
C MET A 239 -23.51 -13.71 26.47
N GLU A 240 -24.50 -14.30 25.78
CA GLU A 240 -25.48 -15.19 26.41
C GLU A 240 -24.82 -16.42 27.06
N ALA A 241 -23.86 -17.05 26.38
CA ALA A 241 -23.12 -18.20 26.93
C ALA A 241 -22.29 -17.79 28.17
N ALA A 242 -21.72 -16.59 28.17
CA ALA A 242 -20.99 -16.06 29.32
C ALA A 242 -21.93 -15.77 30.51
N GLU A 243 -23.09 -15.15 30.26
CA GLU A 243 -24.12 -14.89 31.28
C GLU A 243 -24.67 -16.19 31.91
N ASN A 244 -24.78 -17.25 31.10
CA ASN A 244 -25.18 -18.58 31.55
C ASN A 244 -24.04 -19.37 32.23
N ASN A 245 -22.86 -18.77 32.40
CA ASN A 245 -21.67 -19.38 33.00
C ASN A 245 -21.21 -20.66 32.27
N GLU A 246 -21.46 -20.74 30.96
CA GLU A 246 -21.07 -21.86 30.10
C GLU A 246 -19.64 -21.69 29.56
N ILE A 247 -19.21 -20.44 29.40
CA ILE A 247 -17.86 -20.07 28.95
C ILE A 247 -17.20 -19.11 29.93
N THR A 248 -15.88 -19.03 29.86
CA THR A 248 -15.05 -17.99 30.47
C THR A 248 -14.46 -17.13 29.34
N LEU A 249 -14.52 -15.81 29.53
CA LEU A 249 -13.91 -14.82 28.63
C LEU A 249 -12.62 -14.30 29.25
N THR A 250 -11.54 -14.23 28.48
CA THR A 250 -10.23 -13.71 28.93
C THR A 250 -9.66 -12.78 27.86
N GLU A 251 -9.53 -11.50 28.18
CA GLU A 251 -8.87 -10.52 27.32
C GLU A 251 -7.37 -10.83 27.21
N ILE A 252 -6.85 -10.68 25.99
CA ILE A 252 -5.44 -10.92 25.68
C ILE A 252 -4.84 -9.62 25.13
N ASP A 253 -3.68 -9.26 25.67
CA ASP A 253 -2.90 -8.07 25.30
C ASP A 253 -2.07 -8.34 24.02
N VAL A 254 -2.77 -8.65 22.93
CA VAL A 254 -2.23 -8.88 21.59
C VAL A 254 -3.14 -8.24 20.56
N VAL A 255 -2.55 -7.45 19.66
CA VAL A 255 -3.23 -6.86 18.51
C VAL A 255 -2.79 -7.60 17.25
N LEU A 256 -3.76 -7.98 16.41
CA LEU A 256 -3.53 -8.56 15.08
C LEU A 256 -4.07 -7.59 14.04
N ASN A 257 -3.43 -7.57 12.87
CA ASN A 257 -4.03 -6.98 11.68
C ASN A 257 -4.81 -8.07 10.94
N MET A 258 -6.14 -7.97 10.98
CA MET A 258 -7.09 -8.93 10.42
C MET A 258 -8.07 -8.29 9.41
N PRO A 259 -7.59 -7.76 8.26
CA PRO A 259 -8.48 -7.17 7.26
C PRO A 259 -9.51 -8.17 6.72
N GLN A 260 -10.79 -7.76 6.70
CA GLN A 260 -11.88 -8.54 6.10
C GLN A 260 -11.92 -8.35 4.58
N ILE A 261 -11.99 -9.47 3.85
CA ILE A 261 -12.00 -9.55 2.38
C ILE A 261 -13.43 -9.66 1.85
N VAL A 262 -14.23 -10.52 2.48
CA VAL A 262 -15.66 -10.73 2.18
C VAL A 262 -16.41 -10.70 3.50
N TRP A 263 -17.54 -10.02 3.55
CA TRP A 263 -18.38 -9.90 4.74
C TRP A 263 -19.85 -9.87 4.32
N PRO A 264 -20.79 -9.97 5.27
CA PRO A 264 -22.21 -9.81 4.95
C PRO A 264 -22.45 -8.51 4.19
N GLU A 265 -23.17 -8.61 3.07
CA GLU A 265 -23.51 -7.47 2.21
C GLU A 265 -22.36 -6.88 1.38
N GLY A 266 -21.13 -7.42 1.42
CA GLY A 266 -20.02 -6.84 0.66
C GLY A 266 -18.74 -7.66 0.54
N GLN A 267 -17.81 -7.12 -0.25
CA GLN A 267 -16.44 -7.60 -0.36
C GLN A 267 -15.53 -6.47 -0.82
N MET A 268 -14.22 -6.67 -0.70
CA MET A 268 -13.25 -5.77 -1.31
C MET A 268 -13.44 -5.67 -2.82
N MET A 269 -13.11 -4.51 -3.38
CA MET A 269 -13.24 -4.27 -4.82
C MET A 269 -12.19 -5.08 -5.59
N VAL A 270 -12.66 -6.02 -6.40
CA VAL A 270 -11.84 -6.71 -7.39
C VAL A 270 -11.62 -5.79 -8.59
N LYS A 271 -10.35 -5.56 -8.94
CA LYS A 271 -9.94 -4.72 -10.05
C LYS A 271 -10.43 -5.31 -11.38
N GLU A 272 -11.04 -4.46 -12.21
CA GLU A 272 -11.56 -4.88 -13.52
C GLU A 272 -10.44 -5.25 -14.50
N ASP A 273 -9.42 -4.39 -14.61
CA ASP A 273 -8.22 -4.67 -15.39
C ASP A 273 -7.16 -5.31 -14.51
N LYS A 274 -6.95 -6.62 -14.70
CA LYS A 274 -6.00 -7.43 -13.96
C LYS A 274 -4.58 -7.38 -14.55
N THR A 275 -4.35 -6.59 -15.60
CA THR A 275 -3.04 -6.48 -16.25
C THR A 275 -2.10 -5.64 -15.40
N LEU A 276 -1.00 -6.25 -14.93
CA LEU A 276 0.02 -5.56 -14.15
C LEU A 276 1.18 -5.13 -15.04
N THR A 277 1.52 -3.84 -14.97
CA THR A 277 2.61 -3.16 -15.67
C THR A 277 3.19 -2.06 -14.79
N ASP A 278 4.25 -1.39 -15.24
CA ASP A 278 4.82 -0.24 -14.53
C ASP A 278 3.91 1.01 -14.57
N VAL A 279 2.87 0.99 -15.40
CA VAL A 279 1.87 2.07 -15.49
C VAL A 279 0.50 1.65 -14.95
N THR A 280 0.42 0.53 -14.23
CA THR A 280 -0.83 0.07 -13.62
C THR A 280 -1.39 1.17 -12.72
N PRO A 281 -2.64 1.63 -12.98
CA PRO A 281 -3.25 2.65 -12.15
C PRO A 281 -3.38 2.16 -10.71
N TYR A 282 -2.92 3.00 -9.78
CA TYR A 282 -3.02 2.72 -8.35
C TYR A 282 -4.48 2.67 -7.87
N GLY A 283 -5.40 3.37 -8.52
CA GLY A 283 -6.83 3.37 -8.19
C GLY A 283 -7.64 2.23 -8.81
N GLY A 284 -8.89 2.09 -8.38
CA GLY A 284 -9.86 1.16 -8.98
C GLY A 284 -9.77 -0.29 -8.51
N GLY A 285 -9.26 -0.52 -7.30
CA GLY A 285 -9.16 -1.84 -6.67
C GLY A 285 -7.72 -2.33 -6.52
N GLN A 286 -7.47 -2.98 -5.38
CA GLN A 286 -6.17 -3.57 -4.99
C GLN A 286 -6.17 -5.10 -5.04
N VAL A 287 -7.33 -5.70 -5.28
CA VAL A 287 -7.52 -7.15 -5.33
C VAL A 287 -7.68 -7.58 -6.77
N LEU A 288 -6.93 -8.59 -7.20
CA LEU A 288 -7.04 -9.21 -8.51
C LEU A 288 -8.04 -10.35 -8.52
N ASP A 289 -8.16 -11.10 -7.43
CA ASP A 289 -9.04 -12.27 -7.37
C ASP A 289 -9.40 -12.64 -5.93
N ILE A 290 -10.59 -13.19 -5.73
CA ILE A 290 -11.07 -13.71 -4.45
C ILE A 290 -11.66 -15.10 -4.74
N ASP A 291 -11.07 -16.13 -4.14
CA ASP A 291 -11.50 -17.51 -4.26
C ASP A 291 -11.91 -18.05 -2.88
N THR A 292 -13.22 -18.13 -2.64
CA THR A 292 -13.79 -18.66 -1.39
C THR A 292 -13.87 -20.18 -1.37
N GLU A 293 -13.61 -20.86 -2.49
CA GLU A 293 -13.54 -22.33 -2.53
C GLU A 293 -12.14 -22.80 -2.14
N GLU A 294 -11.10 -22.19 -2.72
CA GLU A 294 -9.68 -22.45 -2.40
C GLU A 294 -9.17 -21.63 -1.21
N MET A 295 -10.02 -20.76 -0.65
CA MET A 295 -9.73 -19.91 0.51
C MET A 295 -8.49 -19.01 0.32
N ASN A 296 -8.40 -18.34 -0.83
CA ASN A 296 -7.28 -17.44 -1.15
C ASN A 296 -7.76 -16.11 -1.73
N VAL A 297 -7.01 -15.04 -1.47
CA VAL A 297 -7.19 -13.73 -2.11
C VAL A 297 -5.89 -13.32 -2.78
N THR A 298 -5.98 -12.83 -4.02
CA THR A 298 -4.81 -12.34 -4.75
C THR A 298 -4.83 -10.81 -4.77
N PHE A 299 -3.87 -10.19 -4.09
CA PHE A 299 -3.65 -8.74 -4.08
C PHE A 299 -2.64 -8.31 -5.14
N ILE A 300 -2.64 -7.02 -5.45
CA ILE A 300 -1.51 -6.34 -6.09
C ILE A 300 -0.53 -5.93 -5.00
N ALA A 301 0.67 -6.48 -5.05
CA ALA A 301 1.79 -6.07 -4.21
C ALA A 301 2.61 -5.01 -4.95
N HIS A 302 2.71 -3.83 -4.34
CA HIS A 302 3.42 -2.67 -4.86
C HIS A 302 4.83 -2.61 -4.29
N ARG A 303 5.81 -2.35 -5.15
CA ARG A 303 7.20 -2.16 -4.75
C ARG A 303 7.40 -0.76 -4.15
N GLY A 304 8.16 -0.69 -3.07
CA GLY A 304 8.61 0.58 -2.47
C GLY A 304 10.00 0.47 -1.86
N TRP A 305 10.38 1.49 -1.09
CA TRP A 305 11.66 1.55 -0.40
C TRP A 305 11.46 1.48 1.12
N GLY A 306 12.22 0.59 1.77
CA GLY A 306 12.39 0.61 3.22
C GLY A 306 13.32 1.76 3.66
N PRO A 307 13.52 1.93 4.98
CA PRO A 307 14.20 3.13 5.51
C PRO A 307 15.65 3.28 5.04
N ASP A 308 16.31 2.17 4.72
CA ASP A 308 17.70 2.07 4.27
C ASP A 308 17.85 1.75 2.77
N GLY A 309 16.78 1.92 1.99
CA GLY A 309 16.78 1.64 0.54
C GLY A 309 16.62 0.16 0.20
N ARG A 310 16.39 -0.72 1.17
CA ARG A 310 15.98 -2.10 0.87
C ARG A 310 14.65 -2.10 0.11
N THR A 311 14.49 -3.03 -0.82
CA THR A 311 13.20 -3.22 -1.49
C THR A 311 12.18 -3.82 -0.54
N ILE A 312 10.97 -3.27 -0.54
CA ILE A 312 9.81 -3.78 0.17
C ILE A 312 8.67 -4.02 -0.83
N TYR A 313 7.74 -4.90 -0.45
CA TYR A 313 6.46 -5.06 -1.13
C TYR A 313 5.34 -4.85 -0.14
N TYR A 314 4.29 -4.15 -0.55
CA TYR A 314 3.13 -3.88 0.30
C TYR A 314 1.82 -4.04 -0.47
N ILE A 315 0.79 -4.45 0.25
CA ILE A 315 -0.61 -4.41 -0.22
C ILE A 315 -1.34 -3.26 0.47
N VAL A 316 -2.58 -2.96 0.07
CA VAL A 316 -3.42 -1.96 0.75
C VAL A 316 -4.78 -2.57 1.03
N THR A 317 -5.21 -2.53 2.29
CA THR A 317 -6.42 -3.25 2.74
C THR A 317 -7.55 -2.32 3.15
N ASP A 318 -7.22 -1.22 3.81
CA ASP A 318 -8.17 -0.18 4.22
C ASP A 318 -7.48 1.17 4.42
N ALA A 319 -8.26 2.24 4.44
CA ALA A 319 -7.76 3.58 4.64
C ALA A 319 -8.81 4.53 5.24
N THR A 320 -8.32 5.67 5.73
CA THR A 320 -9.13 6.85 6.07
C THR A 320 -8.46 8.10 5.50
N PRO A 321 -9.20 9.12 5.05
CA PRO A 321 -10.66 9.20 4.99
C PRO A 321 -11.24 8.37 3.83
N SER A 322 -12.58 8.34 3.74
CA SER A 322 -13.31 7.55 2.75
C SER A 322 -13.01 7.94 1.29
N GLY A 323 -12.59 9.19 1.03
CA GLY A 323 -12.21 9.65 -0.31
C GLY A 323 -11.04 8.84 -0.90
N PRO A 324 -9.82 8.91 -0.33
CA PRO A 324 -8.70 8.05 -0.72
C PRO A 324 -9.02 6.55 -0.68
N ALA A 325 -9.74 6.07 0.33
CA ALA A 325 -10.14 4.66 0.40
C ALA A 325 -10.94 4.23 -0.84
N GLY A 326 -11.95 5.03 -1.21
CA GLY A 326 -12.76 4.80 -2.40
C GLY A 326 -11.99 4.89 -3.71
N MET A 327 -11.03 5.83 -3.82
CA MET A 327 -10.17 5.94 -5.01
C MET A 327 -9.28 4.71 -5.19
N MET A 328 -8.70 4.20 -4.10
CA MET A 328 -7.88 2.98 -4.11
C MET A 328 -8.72 1.71 -4.31
N GLY A 329 -10.03 1.76 -4.03
CA GLY A 329 -10.92 0.59 -4.04
C GLY A 329 -10.74 -0.31 -2.81
N VAL A 330 -10.38 0.28 -1.66
CA VAL A 330 -10.18 -0.42 -0.39
C VAL A 330 -11.25 -0.04 0.62
N VAL A 331 -11.32 -0.77 1.74
CA VAL A 331 -12.29 -0.50 2.80
C VAL A 331 -12.04 0.88 3.42
N SER A 332 -13.11 1.61 3.72
CA SER A 332 -13.04 2.84 4.52
C SER A 332 -13.04 2.46 6.00
N SER A 333 -11.99 2.83 6.74
CA SER A 333 -11.86 2.61 8.20
C SER A 333 -11.64 3.93 8.95
N PRO A 334 -12.71 4.73 9.18
CA PRO A 334 -12.65 5.99 9.93
C PRO A 334 -11.97 5.87 11.31
N THR A 335 -12.12 4.75 11.99
CA THR A 335 -11.53 4.45 13.31
C THR A 335 -10.00 4.59 13.32
N SER A 336 -9.35 4.26 12.19
CA SER A 336 -7.90 4.41 12.00
C SER A 336 -7.41 5.87 12.12
N ALA A 337 -8.28 6.87 12.01
CA ALA A 337 -7.89 8.28 12.20
C ALA A 337 -7.33 8.55 13.60
N SER A 338 -7.77 7.79 14.61
CA SER A 338 -7.25 7.88 15.98
C SER A 338 -5.76 7.52 16.09
N LEU A 339 -5.16 6.92 15.05
CA LEU A 339 -3.75 6.57 15.00
C LEU A 339 -2.83 7.73 14.60
N ILE A 340 -3.36 8.87 14.13
CA ILE A 340 -2.53 9.96 13.56
C ILE A 340 -1.44 10.48 14.50
N ALA A 341 -1.71 10.48 15.80
CA ALA A 341 -0.77 10.90 16.84
C ALA A 341 -0.24 9.72 17.68
N ASN A 342 -0.65 8.49 17.38
CA ASN A 342 -0.29 7.29 18.11
C ASN A 342 0.96 6.63 17.50
N SER A 343 1.77 5.96 18.32
CA SER A 343 2.96 5.23 17.86
C SER A 343 2.65 3.95 17.09
N ALA A 344 1.41 3.45 17.13
CA ALA A 344 0.97 2.31 16.33
C ALA A 344 0.96 2.64 14.83
N ALA A 345 0.98 3.91 14.43
CA ALA A 345 1.20 4.31 13.04
C ALA A 345 2.59 4.94 12.84
N VAL A 346 3.23 4.56 11.74
CA VAL A 346 4.61 4.93 11.36
C VAL A 346 4.57 5.79 10.10
N ASP A 347 5.63 6.56 9.83
CA ASP A 347 5.63 7.49 8.69
C ASP A 347 5.92 6.76 7.37
N LEU A 348 5.13 7.09 6.35
CA LEU A 348 5.36 6.70 4.96
C LEU A 348 5.37 7.96 4.09
N TYR A 349 6.42 8.13 3.32
CA TYR A 349 6.63 9.32 2.49
C TYR A 349 6.31 9.02 1.03
N GLN A 350 5.41 9.78 0.42
CA GLN A 350 4.95 9.61 -0.96
C GLN A 350 5.27 10.86 -1.78
N PHE A 351 5.66 10.68 -3.04
CA PHE A 351 5.99 11.80 -3.93
C PHE A 351 4.77 12.31 -4.69
N LYS A 352 4.59 13.63 -4.72
CA LYS A 352 3.49 14.30 -5.44
C LYS A 352 3.92 14.99 -6.74
N ASN A 353 5.22 15.03 -7.02
CA ASN A 353 5.82 15.56 -8.24
C ASN A 353 7.24 14.99 -8.46
N GLY A 354 7.91 15.42 -9.53
CA GLY A 354 9.28 14.99 -9.87
C GLY A 354 9.30 13.80 -10.82
N LEU A 355 10.12 12.80 -10.53
CA LEU A 355 10.24 11.59 -11.34
C LEU A 355 8.91 10.85 -11.43
N THR A 356 8.38 10.68 -12.64
CA THR A 356 7.21 9.86 -12.93
C THR A 356 7.52 8.41 -12.61
N GLY A 357 6.59 7.67 -12.01
CA GLY A 357 6.85 6.29 -11.59
C GLY A 357 5.61 5.58 -11.07
N THR A 358 5.83 4.46 -10.41
CA THR A 358 4.77 3.53 -9.98
C THR A 358 4.17 3.86 -8.61
N GLY A 359 4.59 4.97 -7.99
CA GLY A 359 4.07 5.41 -6.71
C GLY A 359 2.60 5.82 -6.79
N PRO A 360 1.91 5.93 -5.64
CA PRO A 360 0.44 6.12 -5.58
C PRO A 360 -0.10 7.35 -6.34
N LEU A 361 0.72 8.38 -6.51
CA LEU A 361 0.38 9.61 -7.21
C LEU A 361 1.00 9.71 -8.62
N GLY A 362 1.54 8.62 -9.16
CA GLY A 362 2.17 8.58 -10.49
C GLY A 362 3.61 9.08 -10.52
N PHE A 363 4.25 9.20 -9.35
CA PHE A 363 5.67 9.57 -9.20
C PHE A 363 6.46 8.41 -8.62
N GLN A 364 7.73 8.61 -8.28
CA GLN A 364 8.56 7.54 -7.71
C GLN A 364 7.88 6.87 -6.48
N PRO A 365 8.14 5.58 -6.22
CA PRO A 365 7.63 4.90 -5.04
C PRO A 365 8.01 5.56 -3.74
N GLY A 366 7.18 5.31 -2.72
CA GLY A 366 7.38 5.88 -1.40
C GLY A 366 8.54 5.27 -0.64
N ILE A 367 8.95 5.98 0.41
CA ILE A 367 9.98 5.57 1.37
C ILE A 367 9.30 5.37 2.71
N ALA A 368 9.43 4.18 3.29
CA ALA A 368 8.89 3.84 4.60
C ALA A 368 9.89 4.14 5.72
N ALA A 369 9.43 4.67 6.85
CA ALA A 369 10.29 4.91 8.00
C ALA A 369 10.59 3.64 8.84
N GLY A 370 10.00 2.50 8.47
CA GLY A 370 10.27 1.19 9.06
C GLY A 370 9.92 0.08 8.08
N ALA A 371 10.46 -1.11 8.30
CA ALA A 371 10.18 -2.32 7.52
C ALA A 371 10.18 -3.57 8.44
N PRO A 372 9.60 -4.70 8.01
CA PRO A 372 9.68 -5.95 8.76
C PRO A 372 11.09 -6.26 9.26
N GLY A 373 11.16 -6.72 10.51
CA GLY A 373 12.42 -6.91 11.25
C GLY A 373 12.90 -5.68 12.03
N ASP A 374 12.38 -4.48 11.73
CA ASP A 374 12.71 -3.27 12.49
C ASP A 374 11.80 -3.16 13.73
N ALA A 375 12.36 -2.70 14.85
CA ALA A 375 11.59 -2.54 16.10
C ALA A 375 10.47 -1.48 16.02
N ASN A 376 10.55 -0.60 15.02
CA ASN A 376 9.57 0.45 14.76
C ASN A 376 8.66 0.14 13.56
N TYR A 377 8.54 -1.12 13.14
CA TYR A 377 7.61 -1.50 12.08
C TYR A 377 6.15 -1.54 12.56
N SER A 378 5.25 -1.14 11.66
CA SER A 378 3.80 -1.27 11.75
C SER A 378 3.20 -1.30 10.34
N PRO A 379 2.10 -2.03 10.09
CA PRO A 379 1.36 -1.96 8.83
C PRO A 379 0.55 -0.66 8.69
N MET A 380 0.44 0.16 9.75
CA MET A 380 -0.33 1.40 9.73
C MET A 380 0.55 2.61 9.41
N TRP A 381 0.20 3.34 8.35
CA TRP A 381 1.02 4.42 7.83
C TRP A 381 0.36 5.78 7.96
N ARG A 382 1.11 6.73 8.56
CA ARG A 382 0.85 8.17 8.49
C ARG A 382 1.50 8.69 7.23
N ILE A 383 0.68 9.18 6.31
CA ILE A 383 1.18 9.59 5.00
C ILE A 383 1.74 11.00 5.05
N PHE A 384 2.98 11.15 4.61
CA PHE A 384 3.63 12.42 4.34
C PHE A 384 3.84 12.57 2.83
N MET A 385 3.67 13.79 2.34
CA MET A 385 3.85 14.15 0.94
C MET A 385 5.17 14.87 0.75
N ILE A 386 6.00 14.32 -0.14
CA ILE A 386 7.23 14.94 -0.62
C ILE A 386 6.93 15.70 -1.91
N GLY A 387 7.29 16.98 -1.95
CA GLY A 387 7.34 17.78 -3.17
C GLY A 387 8.73 18.30 -3.47
N TRP A 388 9.22 18.08 -4.67
CA TRP A 388 10.35 18.81 -5.22
C TRP A 388 10.01 20.28 -5.38
N GLU A 389 10.90 21.16 -4.92
CA GLU A 389 10.78 22.62 -5.12
C GLU A 389 10.94 22.97 -6.60
N ASN A 390 11.89 22.31 -7.28
CA ASN A 390 12.00 22.30 -8.73
C ASN A 390 11.88 20.85 -9.26
N PRO A 391 10.75 20.48 -9.89
CA PRO A 391 10.55 19.13 -10.44
C PRO A 391 11.57 18.71 -11.49
N ASP A 392 12.17 19.65 -12.22
CA ASP A 392 13.16 19.36 -13.27
C ASP A 392 14.51 18.89 -12.68
N ASP A 393 14.76 19.20 -11.40
CA ASP A 393 15.95 18.75 -10.66
C ASP A 393 15.71 17.42 -9.91
N ALA A 394 14.54 16.81 -10.12
CA ALA A 394 14.16 15.61 -9.40
C ALA A 394 15.09 14.43 -9.72
N GLN A 395 15.46 13.72 -8.67
CA GLN A 395 16.28 12.52 -8.72
C GLN A 395 15.72 11.44 -7.79
N LEU A 396 16.16 10.21 -7.98
CA LEU A 396 15.70 9.07 -7.20
C LEU A 396 16.17 9.24 -5.75
N LEU A 397 15.23 9.16 -4.80
CA LEU A 397 15.53 9.10 -3.37
C LEU A 397 15.06 7.74 -2.86
N GLU A 398 15.98 6.96 -2.27
CA GLU A 398 15.71 5.58 -1.85
C GLU A 398 15.70 5.43 -0.33
N THR A 399 16.35 6.35 0.39
CA THR A 399 16.52 6.22 1.85
C THR A 399 15.94 7.41 2.61
N ILE A 400 15.65 7.19 3.90
CA ILE A 400 15.28 8.27 4.82
C ILE A 400 16.39 9.31 4.95
N ASP A 401 17.66 8.88 4.88
CA ASP A 401 18.82 9.77 4.96
C ASP A 401 18.93 10.68 3.73
N ASP A 402 18.67 10.17 2.52
CA ASP A 402 18.61 10.99 1.30
C ASP A 402 17.50 12.02 1.41
N MET A 403 16.29 11.59 1.78
CA MET A 403 15.15 12.47 1.96
C MET A 403 15.44 13.58 2.98
N ASN A 404 16.00 13.25 4.15
CA ASN A 404 16.33 14.24 5.17
C ASN A 404 17.37 15.25 4.66
N ALA A 405 18.42 14.79 3.98
CA ALA A 405 19.45 15.66 3.42
C ALA A 405 18.87 16.65 2.39
N TYR A 406 17.97 16.19 1.52
CA TYR A 406 17.33 17.03 0.50
C TYR A 406 16.35 18.03 1.11
N ASN A 407 15.64 17.63 2.18
CA ASN A 407 14.76 18.54 2.91
C ASN A 407 15.56 19.61 3.67
N GLU A 408 16.68 19.24 4.31
CA GLU A 408 17.59 20.19 4.98
C GLU A 408 18.24 21.17 3.99
N ALA A 409 18.52 20.71 2.76
CA ALA A 409 19.03 21.56 1.69
C ALA A 409 17.95 22.46 1.04
N GLY A 410 16.68 22.29 1.40
CA GLY A 410 15.56 23.03 0.82
C GLY A 410 15.26 22.65 -0.65
N LEU A 411 15.63 21.44 -1.07
CA LEU A 411 15.37 20.92 -2.42
C LEU A 411 14.01 20.23 -2.53
N ILE A 412 13.53 19.69 -1.40
CA ILE A 412 12.20 19.12 -1.27
C ILE A 412 11.50 19.71 -0.04
N ASN A 413 10.17 19.70 -0.07
CA ASN A 413 9.32 19.94 1.08
C ASN A 413 8.60 18.66 1.49
N ILE A 414 8.38 18.52 2.80
CA ILE A 414 7.68 17.37 3.38
C ILE A 414 6.56 17.89 4.26
N GLY A 415 5.33 17.44 3.99
CA GLY A 415 4.16 17.83 4.77
C GLY A 415 3.23 16.66 5.01
N ILE A 416 2.55 16.63 6.16
CA ILE A 416 1.55 15.60 6.45
C ILE A 416 0.39 15.70 5.45
N ALA A 417 -0.06 14.55 4.94
CA ALA A 417 -1.19 14.50 4.03
C ALA A 417 -2.50 14.74 4.78
N ARG A 418 -3.30 15.69 4.28
CA ARG A 418 -4.64 16.05 4.79
C ARG A 418 -5.68 16.07 3.67
N PRO A 419 -5.92 14.94 2.98
CA PRO A 419 -6.97 14.87 1.97
C PRO A 419 -8.31 15.22 2.61
N MET A 420 -9.04 16.14 1.97
CA MET A 420 -10.32 16.65 2.50
C MET A 420 -10.22 17.18 3.94
N ASP A 421 -9.09 17.81 4.30
CA ASP A 421 -8.79 18.34 5.63
C ASP A 421 -8.86 17.30 6.78
N SER A 422 -8.76 16.01 6.45
CA SER A 422 -8.95 14.91 7.39
C SER A 422 -7.64 14.17 7.68
N ASP A 423 -7.58 13.46 8.81
CA ASP A 423 -6.45 12.58 9.13
C ASP A 423 -6.33 11.47 8.09
N HIS A 424 -5.13 11.25 7.56
CA HIS A 424 -4.86 10.23 6.55
C HIS A 424 -4.01 9.11 7.12
N ILE A 425 -4.65 7.96 7.32
CA ILE A 425 -4.00 6.71 7.71
C ILE A 425 -4.34 5.66 6.67
N VAL A 426 -3.35 4.85 6.31
CA VAL A 426 -3.52 3.74 5.38
C VAL A 426 -2.96 2.48 6.02
N ASN A 427 -3.76 1.41 6.01
CA ASN A 427 -3.30 0.07 6.36
C ASN A 427 -2.65 -0.56 5.13
N CYS A 428 -1.32 -0.59 5.11
CA CYS A 428 -0.53 -1.19 4.05
C CYS A 428 0.45 -2.21 4.64
N PRO A 429 0.03 -3.43 4.97
CA PRO A 429 0.94 -4.43 5.49
C PRO A 429 2.01 -4.77 4.44
N PHE A 430 3.26 -4.90 4.91
CA PHE A 430 4.35 -5.34 4.06
C PHE A 430 4.35 -6.86 4.02
N ILE A 431 4.60 -7.43 2.84
CA ILE A 431 4.51 -8.86 2.59
C ILE A 431 5.63 -9.31 1.66
N ASP A 432 5.97 -10.59 1.68
CA ASP A 432 6.77 -11.22 0.63
C ASP A 432 5.81 -11.86 -0.41
N PRO A 433 5.73 -11.33 -1.65
CA PRO A 433 4.87 -11.90 -2.68
C PRO A 433 5.45 -13.17 -3.32
N PHE A 434 6.64 -13.64 -2.90
CA PHE A 434 7.38 -14.75 -3.50
C PHE A 434 7.58 -15.96 -2.58
N GLN A 435 6.92 -15.98 -1.43
CA GLN A 435 7.07 -17.03 -0.41
C GLN A 435 6.50 -18.39 -0.79
#